data_AF-A0A9D7Q574-F1
#
_entry.id   AF-A0A9D7Q574-F1
#
_cell.length_a   1.000
_cell.length_b   1.000
_cell.length_c   1.000
_cell.angle_alpha   90.00
_cell.angle_beta   90.00
_cell.angle_gamma   90.00
#
_symmetry.space_group_name_H-M   'P 1'
#
loop_
_entity.id
_entity.type
_entity.pdbx_description
1 polymer ?
#
loop_
_entity_poly.entity_id
_entity_poly.type
_entity_poly.pdbx_seq_one_letter_code
_entity_poly.pdbx_strand_id
1 'polypeptide(L)'
;MTLHEAIEKLLQQTGRPMTAREIANELNKNKWYVKGDKSLIKTSQITARVDDHHELFEIDRSISPLKIKLFGRQFTPTAKLVSAKIEIPKQVMKATQISSAEISLFEKILMNEKNFKSASIIDNLIPNVSGVYCIRITDVNKLPKPFNTFLADRQHNIIYIGIASKSLNRRFLNQELRAKGHGTFFRSIGAVLGHRPPKGSLSLKNNKRNYKFSTTDEQKIIYWINENLKVNWVKFSGDFETIETELINKHRPLINLAKNPSALLLLSEFRKECVQIANEL
;
A
#
# COMPACT_ATOMS: atom_id res chain seq x y z
N MET A 1 -7.60 -5.56 32.82
CA MET A 1 -6.43 -5.38 31.94
C MET A 1 -6.90 -5.10 30.52
N THR A 2 -6.47 -3.99 29.94
CA THR A 2 -6.72 -3.61 28.55
C THR A 2 -5.77 -4.35 27.61
N LEU A 3 -5.99 -4.25 26.30
CA LEU A 3 -5.10 -4.88 25.33
C LEU A 3 -3.71 -4.24 25.32
N HIS A 4 -3.57 -2.92 25.48
CA HIS A 4 -2.25 -2.27 25.52
C HIS A 4 -1.48 -2.61 26.79
N GLU A 5 -2.15 -2.68 27.95
CA GLU A 5 -1.52 -3.11 29.22
C GLU A 5 -0.97 -4.54 29.11
N ALA A 6 -1.71 -5.43 28.44
CA ALA A 6 -1.26 -6.81 28.21
C ALA A 6 -0.07 -6.89 27.24
N ILE A 7 -0.05 -6.06 26.18
CA ILE A 7 1.08 -5.95 25.25
C ILE A 7 2.31 -5.42 25.98
N GLU A 8 2.16 -4.37 26.78
CA GLU A 8 3.24 -3.79 27.57
C GLU A 8 3.83 -4.82 28.53
N LYS A 9 3.00 -5.48 29.33
CA LYS A 9 3.45 -6.54 30.26
C LYS A 9 4.21 -7.66 29.55
N LEU A 10 3.77 -8.06 28.35
CA LEU A 10 4.45 -9.07 27.54
C LEU A 10 5.82 -8.61 27.05
N LEU A 11 5.93 -7.38 26.56
CA LEU A 11 7.21 -6.83 26.11
C LEU A 11 8.18 -6.59 27.27
N GLN A 12 7.66 -6.23 28.46
CA GLN A 12 8.45 -6.14 29.69
C GLN A 12 9.00 -7.51 30.12
N GLN A 13 8.19 -8.57 30.11
CA GLN A 13 8.64 -9.91 30.52
C GLN A 13 9.59 -10.57 29.53
N THR A 14 9.38 -10.35 28.23
CA THR A 14 10.20 -10.97 27.19
C THR A 14 11.49 -10.22 26.92
N GLY A 15 11.57 -8.94 27.31
CA GLY A 15 12.78 -8.12 27.20
C GLY A 15 13.31 -7.94 25.77
N ARG A 16 12.48 -8.23 24.75
CA ARG A 16 12.88 -8.17 23.35
C ARG A 16 11.78 -7.59 22.47
N PRO A 17 12.13 -6.94 21.34
CA PRO A 17 11.15 -6.57 20.35
C PRO A 17 10.44 -7.80 19.77
N MET A 18 9.12 -7.73 19.61
CA MET A 18 8.28 -8.81 19.11
C MET A 18 7.38 -8.34 17.96
N THR A 19 7.06 -9.23 17.05
CA THR A 19 6.13 -8.94 15.95
C THR A 19 4.69 -8.93 16.45
N ALA A 20 3.80 -8.22 15.74
CA ALA A 20 2.37 -8.20 16.08
C ALA A 20 1.75 -9.61 16.13
N ARG A 21 2.28 -10.55 15.32
CA ARG A 21 1.83 -11.94 15.33
C ARG A 21 2.34 -12.71 16.55
N GLU A 22 3.61 -12.56 16.91
CA GLU A 22 4.15 -13.17 18.14
C GLU A 22 3.40 -12.66 19.36
N ILE A 23 3.13 -11.36 19.44
CA ILE A 23 2.36 -10.74 20.52
C ILE A 23 0.94 -11.32 20.57
N ALA A 24 0.24 -11.38 19.42
CA ALA A 24 -1.10 -11.95 19.37
C ALA A 24 -1.11 -13.43 19.81
N ASN A 25 -0.14 -14.23 19.35
CA ASN A 25 -0.05 -15.64 19.70
C ASN A 25 0.23 -15.85 21.19
N GLU A 26 1.19 -15.12 21.77
CA GLU A 26 1.54 -15.26 23.18
C GLU A 26 0.40 -14.77 24.09
N LEU A 27 -0.24 -13.63 23.77
CA LEU A 27 -1.40 -13.16 24.54
C LEU A 27 -2.59 -14.13 24.46
N ASN A 28 -2.83 -14.74 23.30
CA ASN A 28 -3.85 -15.77 23.15
C ASN A 28 -3.53 -17.05 23.92
N LYS A 29 -2.24 -17.37 24.10
CA LYS A 29 -1.75 -18.56 24.81
C LYS A 29 -1.80 -18.38 26.33
N ASN A 30 -1.30 -17.26 26.82
CA ASN A 30 -1.23 -16.97 28.26
C ASN A 30 -2.54 -16.41 28.84
N LYS A 31 -3.51 -16.07 27.99
CA LYS A 31 -4.85 -15.57 28.35
C LYS A 31 -4.84 -14.31 29.21
N TRP A 32 -3.77 -13.52 29.15
CA TRP A 32 -3.66 -12.27 29.91
C TRP A 32 -4.74 -11.26 29.49
N TYR A 33 -5.05 -11.18 28.19
CA TYR A 33 -6.20 -10.43 27.70
C TYR A 33 -7.17 -11.37 26.99
N VAL A 34 -8.45 -11.28 27.35
CA VAL A 34 -9.54 -12.03 26.70
C VAL A 34 -10.56 -11.03 26.21
N LYS A 35 -10.94 -11.14 24.93
CA LYS A 35 -11.97 -10.28 24.33
C LYS A 35 -13.33 -10.55 24.98
N GLY A 36 -14.21 -9.54 25.00
CA GLY A 36 -15.60 -9.71 25.47
C GLY A 36 -16.37 -10.79 24.71
N ASP A 37 -16.12 -10.94 23.41
CA ASP A 37 -16.69 -11.98 22.55
C ASP A 37 -15.97 -13.35 22.66
N LYS A 38 -14.97 -13.48 23.54
CA LYS A 38 -14.11 -14.66 23.77
C LYS A 38 -13.33 -15.16 22.54
N SER A 39 -13.38 -14.47 21.41
CA SER A 39 -12.61 -14.84 20.24
C SER A 39 -11.12 -14.51 20.42
N LEU A 40 -10.27 -15.13 19.62
CA LEU A 40 -8.83 -14.90 19.67
C LEU A 40 -8.46 -13.49 19.20
N ILE A 41 -7.44 -12.93 19.84
CA ILE A 41 -6.81 -11.67 19.45
C ILE A 41 -6.14 -11.87 18.09
N LYS A 42 -6.51 -11.06 17.10
CA LYS A 42 -5.93 -11.09 15.76
C LYS A 42 -4.72 -10.18 15.68
N THR A 43 -3.76 -10.52 14.83
CA THR A 43 -2.57 -9.69 14.53
C THR A 43 -2.92 -8.23 14.22
N SER A 44 -3.97 -8.00 13.43
CA SER A 44 -4.42 -6.65 13.06
C SER A 44 -4.87 -5.81 14.25
N GLN A 45 -5.39 -6.44 15.31
CA GLN A 45 -5.80 -5.74 16.53
C GLN A 45 -4.59 -5.31 17.36
N ILE A 46 -3.50 -6.09 17.32
CA ILE A 46 -2.22 -5.66 17.90
C ILE A 46 -1.68 -4.47 17.12
N THR A 47 -1.62 -4.56 15.78
CA THR A 47 -1.14 -3.46 14.93
C THR A 47 -1.92 -2.17 15.15
N ALA A 48 -3.25 -2.22 15.12
CA ALA A 48 -4.08 -1.05 15.40
C ALA A 48 -3.80 -0.48 16.80
N ARG A 49 -3.68 -1.35 17.82
CA ARG A 49 -3.46 -0.89 19.20
C ARG A 49 -2.11 -0.21 19.41
N VAL A 50 -1.05 -0.71 18.76
CA VAL A 50 0.29 -0.11 18.90
C VAL A 50 0.45 1.15 18.05
N ASP A 51 -0.29 1.24 16.94
CA ASP A 51 -0.39 2.47 16.15
C ASP A 51 -1.16 3.57 16.91
N ASP A 52 -2.14 3.22 17.74
CA ASP A 52 -2.90 4.21 18.54
C ASP A 52 -2.17 4.66 19.84
N HIS A 53 -1.06 4.02 20.22
CA HIS A 53 -0.33 4.27 21.48
C HIS A 53 1.18 4.48 21.26
N HIS A 54 1.53 5.55 20.54
CA HIS A 54 2.92 5.91 20.24
C HIS A 54 3.74 6.28 21.49
N GLU A 55 3.07 6.68 22.57
CA GLU A 55 3.66 6.99 23.87
C GLU A 55 4.17 5.73 24.61
N LEU A 56 3.65 4.54 24.28
CA LEU A 56 4.00 3.28 24.92
C LEU A 56 4.89 2.39 24.03
N PHE A 57 4.74 2.49 22.70
CA PHE A 57 5.34 1.55 21.76
C PHE A 57 6.15 2.23 20.67
N GLU A 58 7.37 1.74 20.45
CA GLU A 58 8.18 2.04 19.28
C GLU A 58 8.05 0.87 18.29
N ILE A 59 7.76 1.20 17.03
CA ILE A 59 7.56 0.22 15.96
C ILE A 59 8.73 0.32 15.00
N ASP A 60 9.58 -0.70 15.00
CA ASP A 60 10.63 -0.86 14.01
C ASP A 60 10.01 -1.34 12.70
N ARG A 61 9.71 -0.37 11.84
CA ARG A 61 9.14 -0.57 10.50
C ARG A 61 10.22 -0.89 9.46
N SER A 62 11.50 -0.85 9.83
CA SER A 62 12.62 -1.15 8.93
C SER A 62 12.85 -2.66 8.72
N ILE A 63 12.20 -3.49 9.55
CA ILE A 63 12.28 -4.95 9.48
C ILE A 63 10.92 -5.58 9.21
N SER A 64 10.92 -6.70 8.49
CA SER A 64 9.71 -7.46 8.16
C SER A 64 9.79 -8.89 8.73
N PRO A 65 8.81 -9.33 9.55
CA PRO A 65 7.67 -8.54 10.04
C PRO A 65 8.12 -7.44 11.00
N LEU A 66 7.38 -6.31 11.02
CA LEU A 66 7.66 -5.20 11.93
C LEU A 66 7.79 -5.69 13.37
N LYS A 67 8.72 -5.11 14.12
CA LYS A 67 8.86 -5.41 15.55
C LYS A 67 8.39 -4.23 16.38
N ILE A 68 7.75 -4.57 17.48
CA ILE A 68 7.21 -3.64 18.45
C ILE A 68 8.06 -3.81 19.70
N LYS A 69 8.54 -2.70 20.25
CA LYS A 69 9.24 -2.62 21.53
C LYS A 69 8.65 -1.49 22.38
N LEU A 70 9.01 -1.43 23.65
CA LEU A 70 8.58 -0.34 24.52
C LEU A 70 9.34 0.94 24.17
N PHE A 71 8.61 2.06 24.15
CA PHE A 71 9.18 3.39 23.91
C PHE A 71 10.13 3.77 25.05
N GLY A 72 11.29 4.35 24.74
CA GLY A 72 12.21 4.95 25.73
C GLY A 72 13.11 3.99 26.53
N ARG A 73 13.22 2.69 26.19
CA ARG A 73 14.19 1.77 26.83
C ARG A 73 15.29 1.31 25.88
N GLN A 74 16.54 1.64 26.22
CA GLN A 74 17.71 0.93 25.69
C GLN A 74 17.82 -0.43 26.38
N PHE A 75 17.70 -1.52 25.62
CA PHE A 75 17.95 -2.86 26.15
C PHE A 75 19.44 -3.16 26.04
N THR A 76 20.16 -3.13 27.15
CA THR A 76 21.46 -3.80 27.27
C THR A 76 21.25 -5.31 27.29
N PRO A 77 21.98 -6.09 26.48
CA PRO A 77 21.82 -7.54 26.46
C PRO A 77 22.50 -8.15 27.69
N THR A 78 21.71 -8.59 28.68
CA THR A 78 22.18 -9.54 29.69
C THR A 78 21.97 -10.98 29.22
N ALA A 79 23.02 -11.77 29.37
CA ALA A 79 23.22 -13.08 28.79
C ALA A 79 22.59 -14.25 29.57
N LYS A 80 22.57 -15.42 28.89
CA LYS A 80 22.43 -16.83 29.35
C LYS A 80 20.99 -17.38 29.45
N LEU A 81 20.63 -18.61 29.06
CA LEU A 81 21.32 -19.77 28.45
C LEU A 81 20.25 -20.76 27.87
N VAL A 82 20.53 -21.32 26.68
CA VAL A 82 20.33 -22.72 26.23
C VAL A 82 18.92 -23.37 26.22
N SER A 83 18.45 -23.79 25.03
CA SER A 83 18.36 -25.24 24.69
C SER A 83 18.16 -25.54 23.19
N ALA A 84 19.02 -26.48 22.75
CA ALA A 84 18.99 -27.49 21.69
C ALA A 84 18.30 -27.26 20.31
N LYS A 85 19.10 -27.61 19.29
CA LYS A 85 18.84 -27.69 17.85
C LYS A 85 17.80 -28.76 17.46
N ILE A 86 17.03 -28.48 16.41
CA ILE A 86 16.71 -29.46 15.35
C ILE A 86 16.89 -28.73 14.00
N GLU A 87 17.93 -29.13 13.27
CA GLU A 87 18.22 -28.69 11.90
C GLU A 87 17.25 -29.36 10.91
N ILE A 88 16.53 -28.56 10.13
CA ILE A 88 15.93 -28.98 8.85
C ILE A 88 16.41 -27.96 7.82
N PRO A 89 17.06 -28.39 6.71
CA PRO A 89 17.67 -27.46 5.77
C PRO A 89 16.58 -26.74 4.98
N LYS A 90 16.31 -25.47 5.33
CA LYS A 90 15.63 -24.54 4.44
C LYS A 90 16.67 -23.58 3.93
N GLN A 91 16.93 -23.64 2.62
CA GLN A 91 17.62 -22.57 1.90
C GLN A 91 16.92 -21.25 2.21
N VAL A 92 17.51 -20.50 3.15
CA VAL A 92 17.14 -19.12 3.43
C VAL A 92 17.67 -18.30 2.26
N MET A 93 16.81 -17.96 1.31
CA MET A 93 17.06 -16.81 0.47
C MET A 93 17.10 -15.60 1.42
N LYS A 94 18.32 -15.16 1.76
CA LYS A 94 18.55 -13.91 2.48
C LYS A 94 17.77 -12.82 1.73
N ALA A 95 16.90 -12.10 2.43
CA ALA A 95 16.42 -10.82 1.96
C ALA A 95 17.62 -9.87 1.99
N THR A 96 18.32 -9.78 0.88
CA THR A 96 19.41 -8.82 0.69
C THR A 96 18.79 -7.43 0.86
N GLN A 97 19.28 -6.64 1.81
CA GLN A 97 19.00 -5.20 1.83
C GLN A 97 19.39 -4.66 0.46
N ILE A 98 18.41 -4.16 -0.29
CA ILE A 98 18.67 -3.58 -1.60
C ILE A 98 19.53 -2.34 -1.36
N SER A 99 20.72 -2.35 -1.92
CA SER A 99 21.64 -1.22 -1.84
C SER A 99 21.02 0.00 -2.53
N SER A 100 21.39 1.21 -2.10
CA SER A 100 20.99 2.46 -2.75
C SER A 100 21.34 2.48 -4.25
N ALA A 101 22.41 1.79 -4.64
CA ALA A 101 22.81 1.61 -6.04
C ALA A 101 21.81 0.77 -6.84
N GLU A 102 21.30 -0.33 -6.27
CA GLU A 102 20.30 -1.18 -6.90
C GLU A 102 18.95 -0.46 -7.03
N ILE A 103 18.56 0.34 -6.03
CA ILE A 103 17.38 1.21 -6.10
C ILE A 103 17.52 2.23 -7.24
N SER A 104 18.68 2.88 -7.35
CA SER A 104 18.97 3.85 -8.42
C SER A 104 18.90 3.21 -9.81
N LEU A 105 19.46 2.01 -9.97
CA LEU A 105 19.38 1.28 -11.23
C LEU A 105 17.93 0.87 -11.55
N PHE A 106 17.20 0.38 -10.56
CA PHE A 106 15.80 0.01 -10.70
C PHE A 106 14.93 1.20 -11.12
N GLU A 107 15.09 2.34 -10.45
CA GLU A 107 14.41 3.59 -10.79
C GLU A 107 14.71 4.01 -12.23
N LYS A 108 15.98 3.96 -12.65
CA LYS A 108 16.37 4.27 -14.04
C LYS A 108 15.63 3.38 -15.05
N ILE A 109 15.48 2.08 -14.77
CA ILE A 109 14.76 1.16 -15.65
C ILE A 109 13.25 1.48 -15.67
N LEU A 110 12.66 1.74 -14.50
CA LEU A 110 11.23 2.06 -14.35
C LEU A 110 10.88 3.40 -15.02
N MET A 111 11.79 4.38 -14.97
CA MET A 111 11.58 5.74 -15.48
C MET A 111 12.10 5.96 -16.91
N ASN A 112 12.75 4.97 -17.51
CA ASN A 112 13.23 5.05 -18.89
C ASN A 112 12.06 5.17 -19.88
N GLU A 113 11.98 6.31 -20.56
CA GLU A 113 10.93 6.64 -21.53
C GLU A 113 10.74 5.58 -22.63
N LYS A 114 11.82 4.90 -23.06
CA LYS A 114 11.77 3.87 -24.11
C LYS A 114 11.03 2.61 -23.67
N ASN A 115 10.89 2.39 -22.35
CA ASN A 115 10.20 1.21 -21.80
C ASN A 115 8.70 1.44 -21.65
N PHE A 116 8.22 2.68 -21.73
CA PHE A 116 6.80 2.97 -21.64
C PHE A 116 6.05 2.49 -22.89
N LYS A 117 4.93 1.82 -22.68
CA LYS A 117 4.04 1.32 -23.72
C LYS A 117 2.67 1.96 -23.57
N SER A 118 1.93 2.15 -24.66
CA SER A 118 0.55 2.60 -24.60
C SER A 118 -0.27 1.66 -23.72
N ALA A 119 -1.12 2.22 -22.84
CA ALA A 119 -2.02 1.41 -22.03
C ALA A 119 -2.96 0.56 -22.90
N SER A 120 -3.23 0.93 -24.15
CA SER A 120 -4.12 0.18 -25.06
C SER A 120 -3.58 -1.17 -25.55
N ILE A 121 -2.27 -1.43 -25.48
CA ILE A 121 -1.65 -2.61 -26.12
C ILE A 121 -0.99 -3.61 -25.15
N ILE A 122 -1.16 -3.42 -23.84
CA ILE A 122 -0.38 -4.16 -22.83
C ILE A 122 -1.06 -5.42 -22.27
N ASP A 123 -2.33 -5.68 -22.57
CA ASP A 123 -3.13 -6.71 -21.88
C ASP A 123 -2.47 -8.11 -21.89
N ASN A 124 -1.84 -8.47 -23.00
CA ASN A 124 -1.14 -9.75 -23.17
C ASN A 124 0.36 -9.69 -22.78
N LEU A 125 0.86 -8.52 -22.39
CA LEU A 125 2.27 -8.30 -22.04
C LEU A 125 2.52 -8.32 -20.54
N ILE A 126 1.49 -8.07 -19.71
CA ILE A 126 1.67 -7.95 -18.26
C ILE A 126 1.79 -9.33 -17.60
N PRO A 127 2.95 -9.66 -17.00
CA PRO A 127 3.20 -10.97 -16.42
C PRO A 127 2.48 -11.19 -15.08
N ASN A 128 2.25 -12.45 -14.74
CA ASN A 128 1.71 -12.85 -13.42
C ASN A 128 2.83 -13.00 -12.37
N VAL A 129 3.63 -11.94 -12.19
CA VAL A 129 4.72 -11.88 -11.21
C VAL A 129 4.64 -10.59 -10.40
N SER A 130 5.35 -10.54 -9.27
CA SER A 130 5.43 -9.33 -8.46
C SER A 130 6.25 -8.23 -9.14
N GLY A 131 5.92 -6.96 -8.88
CA GLY A 131 6.61 -5.83 -9.54
C GLY A 131 6.12 -4.45 -9.14
N VAL A 132 6.80 -3.44 -9.68
CA VAL A 132 6.47 -2.01 -9.53
C VAL A 132 6.09 -1.46 -10.90
N TYR A 133 5.15 -0.52 -10.95
CA TYR A 133 4.70 0.10 -12.19
C TYR A 133 4.57 1.62 -12.05
N CYS A 134 4.76 2.30 -13.18
CA CYS A 134 4.61 3.74 -13.33
C CYS A 134 3.63 4.03 -14.46
N ILE A 135 2.73 4.98 -14.22
CA ILE A 135 1.71 5.45 -15.16
C ILE A 135 2.01 6.92 -15.47
N ARG A 136 2.12 7.25 -16.76
CA ARG A 136 2.34 8.60 -17.28
C ARG A 136 1.22 8.99 -18.23
N ILE A 137 0.91 10.28 -18.27
CA ILE A 137 0.04 10.83 -19.32
C ILE A 137 0.86 11.20 -20.55
N THR A 138 0.28 11.02 -21.73
CA THR A 138 0.92 11.37 -23.01
C THR A 138 0.88 12.88 -23.26
N ASP A 139 -0.24 13.52 -22.93
CA ASP A 139 -0.45 14.97 -23.03
C ASP A 139 -1.15 15.50 -21.76
N VAL A 140 -0.46 16.37 -21.02
CA VAL A 140 -0.94 16.95 -19.76
C VAL A 140 -2.26 17.71 -19.95
N ASN A 141 -2.51 18.28 -21.14
CA ASN A 141 -3.74 19.02 -21.43
C ASN A 141 -4.98 18.13 -21.55
N LYS A 142 -4.81 16.81 -21.63
CA LYS A 142 -5.92 15.84 -21.60
C LYS A 142 -6.48 15.62 -20.19
N LEU A 143 -5.78 16.09 -19.15
CA LEU A 143 -6.33 16.14 -17.80
C LEU A 143 -7.33 17.30 -17.65
N PRO A 144 -8.43 17.09 -16.94
CA PRO A 144 -9.31 18.19 -16.54
C PRO A 144 -8.57 19.22 -15.68
N LYS A 145 -8.95 20.50 -15.82
CA LYS A 145 -8.55 21.54 -14.86
C LYS A 145 -9.17 21.23 -13.48
N PRO A 146 -8.47 21.51 -12.37
CA PRO A 146 -7.11 22.07 -12.28
C PRO A 146 -5.97 21.03 -12.29
N PHE A 147 -6.25 19.75 -12.54
CA PHE A 147 -5.26 18.67 -12.45
C PHE A 147 -4.15 18.77 -13.51
N ASN A 148 -4.46 19.29 -14.71
CA ASN A 148 -3.44 19.60 -15.71
C ASN A 148 -2.44 20.64 -15.22
N THR A 149 -2.90 21.73 -14.59
CA THR A 149 -2.06 22.78 -14.01
C THR A 149 -1.19 22.21 -12.89
N PHE A 150 -1.78 21.48 -11.95
CA PHE A 150 -1.03 20.85 -10.86
C PHE A 150 0.05 19.89 -11.35
N LEU A 151 -0.18 19.20 -12.47
CA LEU A 151 0.84 18.32 -13.06
C LEU A 151 1.92 19.12 -13.79
N ALA A 152 1.53 20.16 -14.53
CA ALA A 152 2.46 21.06 -15.20
C ALA A 152 3.44 21.72 -14.21
N ASP A 153 2.93 22.15 -13.05
CA ASP A 153 3.74 22.74 -11.97
C ASP A 153 4.78 21.76 -11.40
N ARG A 154 4.54 20.45 -11.50
CA ARG A 154 5.50 19.41 -11.08
C ARG A 154 6.58 19.11 -12.12
N GLN A 155 6.49 19.70 -13.31
CA GLN A 155 7.47 19.58 -14.39
C GLN A 155 7.74 18.13 -14.84
N HIS A 156 6.73 17.28 -14.78
CA HIS A 156 6.78 15.90 -15.28
C HIS A 156 5.37 15.43 -15.69
N ASN A 157 5.26 14.26 -16.30
CA ASN A 157 3.98 13.67 -16.73
C ASN A 157 3.56 12.41 -15.93
N ILE A 158 4.17 12.17 -14.76
CA ILE A 158 3.87 11.01 -13.90
C ILE A 158 2.54 11.20 -13.17
N ILE A 159 1.60 10.30 -13.43
CA ILE A 159 0.27 10.30 -12.82
C ILE A 159 0.26 9.46 -11.54
N TYR A 160 0.83 8.25 -11.61
CA TYR A 160 0.74 7.28 -10.52
C TYR A 160 1.92 6.31 -10.52
N ILE A 161 2.39 5.96 -9.34
CA ILE A 161 3.34 4.87 -9.09
C ILE A 161 2.68 3.90 -8.12
N GLY A 162 2.81 2.61 -8.36
CA GLY A 162 2.28 1.61 -7.44
C GLY A 162 3.01 0.28 -7.50
N ILE A 163 2.70 -0.54 -6.51
CA ILE A 163 3.26 -1.89 -6.36
C ILE A 163 2.24 -2.99 -6.63
N ALA A 164 2.76 -4.15 -6.99
CA ALA A 164 2.06 -5.40 -7.11
C ALA A 164 2.86 -6.50 -6.40
N SER A 165 2.63 -6.70 -5.10
CA SER A 165 3.42 -7.65 -4.30
C SER A 165 3.25 -9.11 -4.69
N LYS A 166 2.15 -9.45 -5.39
CA LYS A 166 1.87 -10.81 -5.86
C LYS A 166 1.87 -10.95 -7.37
N SER A 167 1.21 -10.02 -8.07
CA SER A 167 0.94 -10.16 -9.49
C SER A 167 0.64 -8.79 -10.13
N LEU A 168 1.52 -8.38 -11.04
CA LEU A 168 1.31 -7.23 -11.92
C LEU A 168 0.03 -7.43 -12.74
N ASN A 169 -0.20 -8.61 -13.31
CA ASN A 169 -1.42 -8.87 -14.07
C ASN A 169 -2.69 -8.61 -13.24
N ARG A 170 -2.74 -9.10 -12.00
CA ARG A 170 -3.91 -8.91 -11.13
C ARG A 170 -4.01 -7.47 -10.60
N ARG A 171 -2.94 -6.93 -10.04
CA ARG A 171 -2.99 -5.62 -9.37
C ARG A 171 -2.92 -4.49 -10.38
N PHE A 172 -1.88 -4.46 -11.20
CA PHE A 172 -1.64 -3.37 -12.13
C PHE A 172 -2.61 -3.39 -13.31
N LEU A 173 -2.63 -4.44 -14.12
CA LEU A 173 -3.51 -4.48 -15.30
C LEU A 173 -4.99 -4.54 -14.90
N ASN A 174 -5.38 -5.59 -14.21
CA ASN A 174 -6.79 -5.87 -13.97
C ASN A 174 -7.44 -4.83 -13.06
N GLN A 175 -6.87 -4.57 -11.88
CA GLN A 175 -7.50 -3.66 -10.91
C GLN A 175 -7.28 -2.18 -11.25
N GLU A 176 -6.06 -1.76 -11.58
CA GLU A 176 -5.79 -0.34 -11.81
C GLU A 176 -6.20 0.14 -13.22
N LEU A 177 -6.08 -0.68 -14.28
CA LEU A 177 -6.32 -0.22 -15.66
C LEU A 177 -7.61 -0.74 -16.31
N ARG A 178 -8.24 -1.79 -15.77
CA ARG A 178 -9.37 -2.49 -16.41
C ARG A 178 -10.61 -2.63 -15.53
N ALA A 179 -10.67 -1.94 -14.40
CA ALA A 179 -11.78 -2.02 -13.43
C ALA A 179 -12.10 -3.44 -12.89
N LYS A 180 -11.24 -4.43 -13.11
CA LYS A 180 -11.42 -5.82 -12.64
C LYS A 180 -10.99 -5.95 -11.18
N GLY A 181 -11.87 -5.50 -10.28
CA GLY A 181 -11.68 -5.57 -8.83
C GLY A 181 -11.68 -4.18 -8.18
N HIS A 182 -10.71 -3.91 -7.31
CA HIS A 182 -10.62 -2.65 -6.57
C HIS A 182 -9.27 -1.95 -6.81
N GLY A 183 -9.21 -1.12 -7.86
CA GLY A 183 -8.07 -0.25 -8.14
C GLY A 183 -8.12 1.07 -7.38
N THR A 184 -7.00 1.50 -6.80
CA THR A 184 -6.89 2.81 -6.15
C THR A 184 -6.72 3.91 -7.20
N PHE A 185 -5.85 3.68 -8.17
CA PHE A 185 -5.65 4.56 -9.32
C PHE A 185 -6.95 4.67 -10.12
N PHE A 186 -7.60 3.53 -10.45
CA PHE A 186 -8.83 3.54 -11.25
C PHE A 186 -9.93 4.43 -10.66
N ARG A 187 -10.15 4.33 -9.34
CA ARG A 187 -11.15 5.20 -8.68
C ARG A 187 -10.72 6.66 -8.59
N SER A 188 -9.41 6.91 -8.48
CA SER A 188 -8.87 8.27 -8.42
C SER A 188 -8.99 8.96 -9.78
N ILE A 189 -8.57 8.30 -10.86
CA ILE A 189 -8.69 8.87 -12.21
C ILE A 189 -10.16 9.01 -12.63
N GLY A 190 -11.03 8.05 -12.31
CA GLY A 190 -12.46 8.19 -12.60
C GLY A 190 -13.10 9.39 -11.92
N ALA A 191 -12.73 9.67 -10.66
CA ALA A 191 -13.23 10.85 -9.95
C ALA A 191 -12.67 12.16 -10.53
N VAL A 192 -11.38 12.18 -10.92
CA VAL A 192 -10.73 13.30 -11.63
C VAL A 192 -11.44 13.61 -12.94
N LEU A 193 -11.86 12.58 -13.68
CA LEU A 193 -12.60 12.70 -14.94
C LEU A 193 -14.08 13.09 -14.74
N GLY A 194 -14.53 13.31 -13.50
CA GLY A 194 -15.90 13.75 -13.19
C GLY A 194 -16.91 12.62 -13.00
N HIS A 195 -16.52 11.35 -13.10
CA HIS A 195 -17.43 10.24 -12.84
C HIS A 195 -17.69 10.07 -11.34
N ARG A 196 -18.89 9.59 -11.00
CA ARG A 196 -19.32 9.30 -9.64
C ARG A 196 -19.93 7.89 -9.57
N PRO A 197 -19.80 7.18 -8.44
CA PRO A 197 -20.42 5.87 -8.29
C PRO A 197 -21.95 5.98 -8.25
N PRO A 198 -22.69 4.88 -8.53
CA PRO A 198 -24.13 4.86 -8.33
C PRO A 198 -24.48 5.18 -6.87
N LYS A 199 -25.47 6.06 -6.69
CA LYS A 199 -25.98 6.46 -5.37
C LYS A 199 -26.39 5.24 -4.55
N GLY A 200 -26.00 5.21 -3.28
CA GLY A 200 -26.35 4.12 -2.36
C GLY A 200 -25.75 2.74 -2.68
N SER A 201 -24.82 2.64 -3.64
CA SER A 201 -24.19 1.35 -4.03
C SER A 201 -23.44 0.63 -2.90
N LEU A 202 -23.10 1.32 -1.81
CA LEU A 202 -22.47 0.79 -0.61
C LEU A 202 -23.38 0.81 0.64
N SER A 203 -24.62 1.30 0.53
CA SER A 203 -25.57 1.42 1.66
C SER A 203 -25.75 0.11 2.43
N LEU A 204 -25.78 -1.03 1.74
CA LEU A 204 -25.92 -2.37 2.33
C LEU A 204 -24.59 -3.15 2.44
N LYS A 205 -23.45 -2.55 2.07
CA LYS A 205 -22.14 -3.22 2.09
C LYS A 205 -21.41 -2.96 3.40
N ASN A 206 -20.71 -3.97 3.92
CA ASN A 206 -19.82 -3.83 5.09
C ASN A 206 -18.66 -2.86 4.81
N ASN A 207 -18.11 -2.89 3.59
CA ASN A 207 -17.09 -1.95 3.18
C ASN A 207 -17.74 -0.69 2.60
N LYS A 208 -17.68 0.40 3.37
CA LYS A 208 -18.25 1.70 3.03
C LYS A 208 -17.35 2.59 2.16
N ARG A 209 -16.18 2.10 1.71
CA ARG A 209 -15.18 2.92 0.98
C ARG A 209 -14.87 2.44 -0.43
N ASN A 210 -14.99 1.14 -0.68
CA ASN A 210 -14.60 0.52 -1.94
C ASN A 210 -15.73 0.56 -2.99
N TYR A 211 -16.14 1.78 -3.36
CA TYR A 211 -17.14 1.99 -4.40
C TYR A 211 -16.61 1.52 -5.77
N LYS A 212 -17.54 1.29 -6.68
CA LYS A 212 -17.29 1.07 -8.11
C LYS A 212 -18.13 2.06 -8.91
N PHE A 213 -17.67 2.37 -10.12
CA PHE A 213 -18.48 3.16 -11.04
C PHE A 213 -19.51 2.25 -11.73
N SER A 214 -20.48 2.86 -12.42
CA SER A 214 -21.38 2.10 -13.29
C SER A 214 -20.58 1.43 -14.41
N THR A 215 -21.07 0.33 -14.99
CA THR A 215 -20.37 -0.34 -16.11
C THR A 215 -20.13 0.62 -17.29
N THR A 216 -21.09 1.50 -17.57
CA THR A 216 -20.95 2.53 -18.62
C THR A 216 -19.83 3.52 -18.30
N ASP A 217 -19.73 3.98 -17.05
CA ASP A 217 -18.64 4.89 -16.66
C ASP A 217 -17.30 4.17 -16.58
N GLU A 218 -17.24 2.91 -16.13
CA GLU A 218 -16.03 2.10 -16.18
C GLU A 218 -15.49 1.99 -17.61
N GLN A 219 -16.37 1.77 -18.60
CA GLN A 219 -15.97 1.75 -20.02
C GLN A 219 -15.42 3.09 -20.49
N LYS A 220 -16.05 4.23 -20.12
CA LYS A 220 -15.55 5.57 -20.45
C LYS A 220 -14.17 5.83 -19.84
N ILE A 221 -13.97 5.45 -18.58
CA ILE A 221 -12.69 5.60 -17.88
C ILE A 221 -11.62 4.72 -18.53
N ILE A 222 -11.94 3.45 -18.85
CA ILE A 222 -11.02 2.54 -19.53
C ILE A 222 -10.63 3.08 -20.91
N TYR A 223 -11.60 3.59 -21.67
CA TYR A 223 -11.34 4.24 -22.95
C TYR A 223 -10.38 5.42 -22.80
N TRP A 224 -10.65 6.33 -21.85
CA TRP A 224 -9.77 7.46 -21.58
C TRP A 224 -8.35 7.01 -21.17
N ILE A 225 -8.23 5.97 -20.33
CA ILE A 225 -6.93 5.38 -19.94
C ILE A 225 -6.16 4.90 -21.18
N ASN A 226 -6.82 4.17 -22.07
CA ASN A 226 -6.19 3.57 -23.25
C ASN A 226 -5.72 4.62 -24.26
N GLU A 227 -6.46 5.73 -24.40
CA GLU A 227 -6.12 6.82 -25.32
C GLU A 227 -5.01 7.74 -24.79
N ASN A 228 -4.96 7.96 -23.46
CA ASN A 228 -4.18 9.06 -22.89
C ASN A 228 -2.98 8.61 -22.05
N LEU A 229 -2.88 7.32 -21.69
CA LEU A 229 -1.85 6.86 -20.76
C LEU A 229 -0.83 5.94 -21.42
N LYS A 230 0.42 6.11 -20.98
CA LYS A 230 1.51 5.18 -21.21
C LYS A 230 2.01 4.64 -19.88
N VAL A 231 2.49 3.41 -19.89
CA VAL A 231 2.85 2.70 -18.66
C VAL A 231 4.14 1.91 -18.82
N ASN A 232 4.87 1.77 -17.73
CA ASN A 232 6.01 0.89 -17.62
C ASN A 232 5.88 0.06 -16.34
N TRP A 233 6.45 -1.15 -16.35
CA TRP A 233 6.50 -2.04 -15.20
C TRP A 233 7.83 -2.78 -15.16
N VAL A 234 8.30 -3.06 -13.94
CA VAL A 234 9.53 -3.81 -13.72
C VAL A 234 9.24 -4.91 -12.71
N LYS A 235 9.63 -6.14 -13.04
CA LYS A 235 9.59 -7.25 -12.10
C LYS A 235 10.44 -6.88 -10.89
N PHE A 236 9.87 -7.07 -9.70
CA PHE A 236 10.54 -6.74 -8.46
C PHE A 236 10.17 -7.76 -7.40
N SER A 237 11.17 -8.16 -6.64
CA SER A 237 11.04 -9.00 -5.46
C SER A 237 11.95 -8.41 -4.40
N GLY A 238 11.37 -7.91 -3.31
CA GLY A 238 12.11 -7.18 -2.29
C GLY A 238 11.18 -6.38 -1.40
N ASP A 239 11.73 -5.37 -0.75
CA ASP A 239 10.96 -4.46 0.09
C ASP A 239 10.12 -3.49 -0.75
N PHE A 240 8.88 -3.89 -1.00
CA PHE A 240 7.90 -3.09 -1.72
C PHE A 240 7.53 -1.79 -0.99
N GLU A 241 7.57 -1.77 0.34
CA GLU A 241 7.15 -0.60 1.11
C GLU A 241 8.15 0.53 0.97
N THR A 242 9.44 0.21 1.13
CA THR A 242 10.55 1.16 0.98
C THR A 242 10.61 1.68 -0.45
N ILE A 243 10.65 0.80 -1.46
CA ILE A 243 10.76 1.25 -2.86
C ILE A 243 9.56 2.11 -3.30
N GLU A 244 8.34 1.76 -2.88
CA GLU A 244 7.16 2.57 -3.20
C GLU A 244 7.23 3.94 -2.53
N THR A 245 7.62 3.98 -1.27
CA THR A 245 7.74 5.23 -0.51
C THR A 245 8.79 6.15 -1.11
N GLU A 246 9.98 5.64 -1.44
CA GLU A 246 11.04 6.42 -2.05
C GLU A 246 10.65 6.97 -3.42
N LEU A 247 10.08 6.12 -4.29
CA LEU A 247 9.65 6.53 -5.62
C LEU A 247 8.52 7.58 -5.56
N ILE A 248 7.54 7.40 -4.69
CA ILE A 248 6.44 8.38 -4.53
C ILE A 248 6.96 9.69 -3.92
N ASN A 249 7.80 9.65 -2.89
CA ASN A 249 8.38 10.85 -2.26
C ASN A 249 9.21 11.66 -3.27
N LYS A 250 10.02 10.95 -4.07
CA LYS A 250 10.92 11.57 -5.05
C LYS A 250 10.17 12.16 -6.23
N HIS A 251 9.28 11.37 -6.86
CA HIS A 251 8.64 11.76 -8.11
C HIS A 251 7.31 12.45 -7.93
N ARG A 252 6.76 12.49 -6.71
CA ARG A 252 5.50 13.16 -6.37
C ARG A 252 4.43 12.95 -7.46
N PRO A 253 4.00 11.71 -7.75
CA PRO A 253 3.01 11.46 -8.80
C PRO A 253 1.70 12.22 -8.55
N LEU A 254 1.01 12.63 -9.61
CA LEU A 254 -0.17 13.50 -9.50
C LEU A 254 -1.23 12.98 -8.50
N ILE A 255 -1.55 11.69 -8.55
CA ILE A 255 -2.74 11.14 -7.86
C ILE A 255 -2.43 10.08 -6.79
N ASN A 256 -1.16 9.86 -6.43
CA ASN A 256 -0.83 9.12 -5.22
C ASN A 256 -1.19 9.98 -3.99
N LEU A 257 -2.15 9.53 -3.17
CA LEU A 257 -2.54 10.20 -1.93
C LEU A 257 -1.68 9.78 -0.73
N ALA A 258 -1.43 8.48 -0.59
CA ALA A 258 -0.57 7.96 0.45
C ALA A 258 0.90 8.14 0.06
N LYS A 259 1.77 8.39 1.06
CA LYS A 259 3.23 8.52 0.92
C LYS A 259 3.70 9.68 0.03
N ASN A 260 2.79 10.54 -0.42
CA ASN A 260 3.11 11.64 -1.32
C ASN A 260 3.17 12.96 -0.53
N PRO A 261 4.33 13.62 -0.44
CA PRO A 261 4.46 14.89 0.29
C PRO A 261 3.74 16.04 -0.43
N SER A 262 3.33 15.83 -1.68
CA SER A 262 2.54 16.77 -2.48
C SER A 262 1.19 16.17 -2.87
N ALA A 263 0.59 15.37 -1.98
CA ALA A 263 -0.76 14.85 -2.17
C ALA A 263 -1.77 16.00 -2.35
N LEU A 264 -2.65 15.89 -3.36
CA LEU A 264 -3.63 16.93 -3.65
C LEU A 264 -4.84 16.79 -2.71
N LEU A 265 -5.14 17.86 -1.96
CA LEU A 265 -6.35 17.93 -1.13
C LEU A 265 -7.62 17.75 -1.98
N LEU A 266 -7.68 18.42 -3.13
CA LEU A 266 -8.81 18.32 -4.07
C LEU A 266 -9.11 16.87 -4.49
N LEU A 267 -8.08 16.05 -4.70
CA LEU A 267 -8.29 14.64 -5.02
C LEU A 267 -8.91 13.88 -3.83
N SER A 268 -8.50 14.21 -2.60
CA SER A 268 -9.07 13.62 -1.40
C SER A 268 -10.54 13.99 -1.25
N GLU A 269 -10.91 15.22 -1.58
CA GLU A 269 -12.30 15.69 -1.59
C GLU A 269 -13.14 14.95 -2.63
N PHE A 270 -12.66 14.81 -3.87
CA PHE A 270 -13.36 14.05 -4.91
C PHE A 270 -13.57 12.58 -4.50
N ARG A 271 -12.56 11.97 -3.86
CA ARG A 271 -12.66 10.59 -3.37
C ARG A 271 -13.66 10.49 -2.21
N LYS A 272 -13.72 11.49 -1.33
CA LYS A 272 -14.67 11.59 -0.22
C LYS A 272 -16.10 11.76 -0.72
N GLU A 273 -16.31 12.63 -1.71
CA GLU A 273 -17.60 12.86 -2.37
C GLU A 273 -18.13 11.56 -2.99
N CYS A 274 -17.32 10.85 -3.76
CA CYS A 274 -17.72 9.54 -4.30
C CYS A 274 -18.11 8.55 -3.19
N VAL A 275 -17.37 8.53 -2.07
CA VAL A 275 -17.72 7.68 -0.93
C VAL A 275 -19.06 8.12 -0.31
N GLN A 276 -19.31 9.42 -0.17
CA GLN A 276 -20.58 9.94 0.34
C GLN A 276 -21.74 9.50 -0.55
N ILE A 277 -21.69 9.81 -1.85
CA ILE A 277 -22.72 9.41 -2.83
C ILE A 277 -22.99 7.90 -2.78
N ALA A 278 -21.94 7.08 -2.72
CA ALA A 278 -22.09 5.64 -2.66
C ALA A 278 -22.76 5.14 -1.38
N ASN A 279 -22.73 5.91 -0.28
CA ASN A 279 -23.36 5.54 0.99
C ASN A 279 -24.66 6.29 1.28
N GLU A 280 -25.05 7.25 0.43
CA GLU A 280 -26.34 7.93 0.55
C GLU A 280 -27.47 6.89 0.58
N LEU A 281 -28.42 7.12 1.49
CA LEU A 281 -29.63 6.33 1.65
C LEU A 281 -30.66 6.68 0.56
#